data_AF-Q92GR2-F1
#
_entry.id   AF-Q92GR2-F1
#
_cell.length_a   1.000
_cell.length_b   1.000
_cell.length_c   1.000
_cell.angle_alpha   90.00
_cell.angle_beta   90.00
_cell.angle_gamma   90.00
#
_symmetry.space_group_name_H-M   'P 1'
#
loop_
_entity.id
_entity.type
_entity.pdbx_description
1 polymer ?
#
loop_
_entity_poly.entity_id
_entity_poly.type
_entity_poly.pdbx_seq_one_letter_code
_entity_poly.pdbx_strand_id
1 'polypeptide(L)'
;MVKDNIPYALIIEDDAILNDDFRNKFLTMLKHLPTDWDLIYLSLSHSKNKIFYNIYNNPYLKKIGHSGYFNTTTGYLIHLKAAQKLLEYSKNFTLEIDNVPSFYA
;
A
#
# COMPACT_ATOMS: atom_id res chain seq x y z
N MET A 1 -12.68 -7.65 5.50
CA MET A 1 -12.61 -6.16 5.40
C MET A 1 -13.77 -5.59 4.61
N VAL A 2 -13.84 -5.76 3.28
CA VAL A 2 -14.89 -5.13 2.45
C VAL A 2 -16.29 -5.63 2.80
N LYS A 3 -16.48 -6.96 2.87
CA LYS A 3 -17.77 -7.57 3.26
C LYS A 3 -18.23 -7.14 4.66
N ASP A 4 -17.29 -6.95 5.57
CA ASP A 4 -17.55 -6.64 6.98
C ASP A 4 -17.52 -5.13 7.28
N ASN A 5 -17.39 -4.27 6.26
CA ASN A 5 -17.28 -2.81 6.38
C ASN A 5 -16.19 -2.34 7.37
N ILE A 6 -15.06 -3.05 7.43
CA ILE A 6 -13.92 -2.62 8.24
C ILE A 6 -13.30 -1.37 7.57
N PRO A 7 -13.13 -0.24 8.29
CA PRO A 7 -12.74 1.05 7.70
C PRO A 7 -11.39 1.02 6.96
N TYR A 8 -10.44 0.26 7.47
CA TYR A 8 -9.17 -0.01 6.84
C TYR A 8 -8.53 -1.29 7.38
N ALA A 9 -7.62 -1.89 6.63
CA ALA A 9 -6.86 -3.06 7.06
C ALA A 9 -5.38 -2.89 6.80
N LEU A 10 -4.58 -3.39 7.75
CA LEU A 10 -3.17 -3.65 7.57
C LEU A 10 -3.04 -5.04 6.92
N ILE A 11 -2.46 -5.10 5.73
CA ILE A 11 -2.18 -6.33 5.00
C ILE A 11 -0.66 -6.51 4.99
N ILE A 12 -0.20 -7.70 5.35
CA ILE A 12 1.22 -8.06 5.42
C ILE A 12 1.36 -9.50 4.90
N GLU A 13 2.39 -9.77 4.10
CA GLU A 13 2.79 -11.12 3.67
C GLU A 13 3.28 -11.95 4.87
N ASP A 14 3.19 -13.28 4.80
CA ASP A 14 3.58 -14.17 5.89
C ASP A 14 5.10 -14.24 6.12
N ASP A 15 5.89 -13.89 5.11
CA ASP A 15 7.35 -13.82 5.14
C ASP A 15 7.90 -12.41 5.40
N ALA A 16 7.03 -11.44 5.70
CA ALA A 16 7.46 -10.07 5.96
C ALA A 16 8.28 -9.96 7.26
N ILE A 17 9.46 -9.36 7.15
CA ILE A 17 10.31 -9.05 8.30
C ILE A 17 9.92 -7.68 8.85
N LEU A 18 9.41 -7.65 10.09
CA LEU A 18 9.07 -6.41 10.79
C LEU A 18 10.27 -5.88 11.57
N ASN A 19 10.40 -4.55 11.63
CA ASN A 19 11.35 -3.91 12.53
C ASN A 19 10.97 -4.15 14.00
N ASP A 20 11.96 -4.26 14.90
CA ASP A 20 11.73 -4.48 16.34
C ASP A 20 10.73 -3.50 16.97
N ASP A 21 10.73 -2.24 16.50
CA ASP A 21 9.85 -1.17 16.99
C ASP A 21 8.67 -0.89 16.04
N PHE A 22 8.28 -1.88 15.21
CA PHE A 22 7.23 -1.73 14.19
C PHE A 22 5.93 -1.19 14.80
N ARG A 23 5.48 -1.74 15.92
CA ARG A 23 4.21 -1.34 16.56
C ARG A 23 4.18 0.15 16.90
N ASN A 24 5.23 0.68 17.53
CA ASN A 24 5.24 2.08 17.96
C ASN A 24 5.33 3.02 16.76
N LYS A 25 6.18 2.69 15.77
CA LYS A 25 6.28 3.45 14.52
C LYS A 25 4.96 3.45 13.75
N PHE A 26 4.31 2.30 13.65
CA PHE A 26 3.02 2.15 12.99
C PHE A 26 1.92 2.95 13.69
N LEU A 27 1.78 2.82 15.01
CA LEU A 27 0.80 3.61 15.78
C LEU A 27 1.08 5.11 15.71
N THR A 28 2.34 5.51 15.68
CA THR A 28 2.74 6.92 15.52
C THR A 28 2.34 7.43 14.14
N MET A 29 2.62 6.68 13.08
CA MET A 29 2.18 7.01 11.73
C MET A 29 0.65 7.11 11.66
N LEU A 30 -0.09 6.17 12.25
CA LEU A 30 -1.56 6.16 12.26
C LEU A 30 -2.17 7.47 12.82
N LYS A 31 -1.58 8.01 13.90
CA LYS A 31 -2.02 9.28 14.51
C LYS A 31 -1.84 10.49 13.60
N HIS A 32 -0.99 10.39 12.59
CA HIS A 32 -0.66 11.48 11.68
C HIS A 32 -1.23 11.27 10.27
N LEU A 33 -2.03 10.23 10.04
CA LEU A 33 -2.62 10.05 8.71
C LEU A 33 -3.51 11.25 8.36
N PRO A 34 -3.47 11.73 7.10
CA PRO A 34 -4.45 12.70 6.65
C PRO A 34 -5.84 12.06 6.67
N THR A 35 -6.92 12.84 6.60
CA THR A 35 -8.28 12.28 6.65
C THR A 35 -8.72 11.61 5.34
N ASP A 36 -8.02 11.87 4.24
CA ASP A 36 -8.43 11.54 2.87
C ASP A 36 -7.56 10.47 2.19
N TRP A 37 -6.67 9.78 2.91
CA TRP A 37 -5.80 8.74 2.34
C TRP A 37 -6.55 7.54 1.74
N ASP A 38 -5.85 6.81 0.86
CA ASP A 38 -6.36 5.62 0.16
C ASP A 38 -5.52 4.37 0.45
N LEU A 39 -4.22 4.46 0.19
CA LEU A 39 -3.27 3.35 0.27
C LEU A 39 -1.91 3.86 0.78
N ILE A 40 -1.32 3.15 1.73
CA ILE A 40 0.00 3.46 2.30
C ILE A 40 0.87 2.22 2.20
N TYR A 41 1.98 2.33 1.48
CA TYR A 41 2.98 1.26 1.42
C TYR A 41 3.88 1.30 2.65
N LEU A 42 4.08 0.14 3.27
CA LEU A 42 5.00 -0.05 4.40
C LEU A 42 6.35 -0.63 3.97
N SER A 43 6.43 -1.08 2.73
CA SER A 43 7.65 -1.55 2.07
C SER A 43 7.87 -0.80 0.75
N LEU A 44 9.14 -0.62 0.40
CA LEU A 44 9.55 0.07 -0.82
C LEU A 44 10.51 -0.83 -1.61
N SER A 45 10.19 -1.15 -2.86
CA SER A 45 11.13 -1.74 -3.80
C SER A 45 12.29 -0.78 -4.02
N HIS A 46 13.49 -1.33 -4.07
CA HIS A 46 14.70 -0.54 -4.26
C HIS A 46 14.79 -0.08 -5.71
N SER A 47 14.51 1.21 -5.95
CA SER A 47 14.79 1.87 -7.22
C SER A 47 15.48 3.20 -6.95
N LYS A 48 16.62 3.40 -7.63
CA LYS A 48 17.49 4.58 -7.44
C LYS A 48 16.85 5.89 -7.91
N ASN A 49 15.79 5.80 -8.73
CA ASN A 49 15.16 6.96 -9.37
C ASN A 49 13.79 7.33 -8.75
N LYS A 50 13.45 6.79 -7.57
CA LYS A 50 12.18 7.13 -6.92
C LYS A 50 12.22 8.55 -6.38
N ILE A 51 11.26 9.35 -6.84
CA ILE A 51 11.04 10.72 -6.35
C ILE A 51 9.99 10.67 -5.25
N PHE A 52 10.23 11.36 -4.15
CA PHE A 52 9.32 11.47 -3.02
C PHE A 52 8.93 12.92 -2.79
N TYR A 53 7.64 13.16 -2.56
CA TYR A 53 7.09 14.47 -2.24
C TYR A 53 6.62 14.52 -0.80
N ASN A 54 6.88 15.64 -0.12
CA ASN A 54 6.26 15.92 1.17
C ASN A 54 4.76 16.08 0.98
N ILE A 55 3.96 15.48 1.84
CA ILE A 55 2.51 15.69 1.89
C ILE A 55 2.14 16.30 3.23
N TYR A 56 1.29 17.33 3.22
CA TYR A 56 0.64 17.87 4.41
C TYR A 56 1.57 18.16 5.61
N ASN A 57 2.84 18.52 5.36
CA ASN A 57 3.88 18.64 6.40
C ASN A 57 4.01 17.41 7.31
N ASN A 58 3.67 16.23 6.82
CA ASN A 58 3.69 14.97 7.54
C ASN A 58 5.13 14.43 7.63
N PRO A 59 5.68 14.21 8.84
CA PRO A 59 7.05 13.71 8.98
C PRO A 59 7.18 12.19 8.76
N TYR A 60 6.06 11.45 8.76
CA TYR A 60 6.02 9.99 8.64
C TYR A 60 5.65 9.51 7.24
N LEU A 61 5.02 10.35 6.43
CA LEU A 61 4.53 9.99 5.10
C LEU A 61 5.19 10.81 4.01
N LYS A 62 5.51 10.14 2.91
CA LYS A 62 5.86 10.76 1.64
C LYS A 62 4.94 10.23 0.55
N LYS A 63 4.58 11.10 -0.39
CA LYS A 63 3.92 10.66 -1.62
C LYS A 63 4.98 10.22 -2.62
N ILE A 64 4.81 9.03 -3.16
CA ILE A 64 5.66 8.50 -4.22
C ILE A 64 5.29 9.23 -5.52
N GLY A 65 6.31 9.69 -6.25
CA GLY A 65 6.14 10.35 -7.52
C GLY A 65 5.61 9.44 -8.62
N HIS A 66 5.07 10.06 -9.68
CA HIS A 66 4.30 9.43 -10.76
C HIS A 66 5.13 8.60 -11.75
N SER A 67 6.17 7.90 -11.28
CA SER A 67 6.94 6.97 -12.12
C SER A 67 6.53 5.54 -11.81
N GLY A 68 5.34 5.14 -12.30
CA GLY A 68 4.96 3.75 -12.58
C GLY A 68 4.99 2.73 -11.44
N TYR A 69 3.87 2.05 -11.28
CA TYR A 69 3.70 0.78 -10.57
C TYR A 69 3.55 0.85 -9.04
N PHE A 70 2.66 -0.03 -8.57
CA PHE A 70 2.52 -0.43 -7.18
C PHE A 70 3.90 -0.78 -6.64
N ASN A 71 4.20 -0.33 -5.42
CA ASN A 71 5.56 -0.36 -4.95
C ASN A 71 6.02 -1.80 -4.64
N THR A 72 5.27 -2.46 -3.76
CA THR A 72 5.37 -3.86 -3.33
C THR A 72 4.06 -4.22 -2.62
N THR A 73 3.75 -5.51 -2.47
CA THR A 73 2.60 -6.01 -1.70
C THR A 73 2.96 -6.55 -0.31
N THR A 74 4.25 -6.59 0.04
CA THR A 74 4.78 -7.12 1.30
C THR A 74 4.14 -6.52 2.55
N GLY A 75 3.87 -5.22 2.54
CA GLY A 75 3.09 -4.59 3.60
C GLY A 75 2.44 -3.31 3.14
N TYR A 76 1.13 -3.18 3.38
CA TYR A 76 0.39 -1.97 3.10
C TYR A 76 -0.84 -1.79 4.00
N LEU A 77 -1.24 -0.53 4.17
CA LEU A 77 -2.50 -0.14 4.78
C LEU A 77 -3.45 0.31 3.66
N ILE A 78 -4.67 -0.20 3.63
CA ILE A 78 -5.68 0.16 2.62
C ILE A 78 -6.98 0.62 3.27
N HIS A 79 -7.51 1.75 2.80
CA HIS A 79 -8.81 2.27 3.21
C HIS A 79 -9.94 1.53 2.48
N LEU A 80 -11.09 1.34 3.14
CA LEU A 80 -12.26 0.63 2.59
C LEU A 80 -12.67 1.15 1.21
N LYS A 81 -12.78 2.48 1.06
CA LYS A 81 -13.09 3.15 -0.22
C LYS A 81 -12.12 2.77 -1.36
N ALA A 82 -10.84 2.66 -1.05
CA ALA A 82 -9.81 2.30 -2.03
C ALA A 82 -9.91 0.81 -2.38
N ALA A 83 -10.14 -0.06 -1.40
CA ALA A 83 -10.34 -1.49 -1.65
C ALA A 83 -11.60 -1.78 -2.48
N GLN A 84 -12.70 -1.08 -2.22
CA GLN A 84 -13.92 -1.17 -3.03
C GLN A 84 -13.66 -0.77 -4.48
N LYS A 85 -12.95 0.35 -4.69
CA LYS A 85 -12.55 0.81 -6.01
C LYS A 85 -11.65 -0.20 -6.73
N LEU A 86 -10.68 -0.79 -6.03
CA LEU A 86 -9.83 -1.83 -6.62
C LEU A 86 -10.65 -3.05 -7.05
N LEU A 87 -11.62 -3.49 -6.25
CA LEU A 87 -12.49 -4.62 -6.60
C LEU A 87 -13.39 -4.31 -7.81
N GLU A 88 -13.93 -3.09 -7.89
CA GLU A 88 -14.76 -2.64 -9.01
C GLU A 88 -14.01 -2.74 -10.35
N TYR A 89 -12.73 -2.36 -10.37
CA TYR A 89 -11.90 -2.43 -11.57
C TYR A 89 -11.07 -3.72 -11.68
N SER A 90 -11.13 -4.61 -10.69
CA SER A 90 -10.41 -5.88 -10.73
C SER A 90 -11.02 -6.78 -11.80
N LYS A 91 -10.17 -7.26 -12.71
CA LYS A 91 -10.57 -8.33 -13.63
C LYS A 91 -10.48 -9.65 -12.88
N ASN A 92 -11.41 -10.56 -13.17
CA ASN A 92 -11.25 -11.95 -12.73
C ASN A 92 -9.97 -12.50 -13.37
N PHE A 93 -9.00 -12.87 -12.53
CA PHE A 93 -7.82 -13.57 -12.98
C PHE A 93 -8.20 -15.04 -13.20
N THR A 94 -8.03 -15.53 -14.41
CA THR A 94 -8.25 -16.95 -14.76
C THR A 94 -6.94 -17.74 -14.82
N LEU A 95 -5.81 -17.05 -14.74
CA LEU A 95 -4.47 -17.61 -14.71
C LEU A 95 -3.90 -17.47 -13.29
N GLU A 96 -2.99 -18.37 -12.94
CA GLU A 96 -2.20 -18.22 -11.72
C GLU A 96 -1.42 -16.89 -11.77
N ILE A 97 -1.32 -16.23 -10.61
CA ILE A 97 -0.77 -14.88 -10.46
C ILE A 97 0.65 -14.77 -11.03
N ASP A 98 1.45 -15.83 -10.93
CA ASP A 98 2.84 -15.87 -11.38
C ASP A 98 3.01 -16.41 -12.81
N ASN A 99 1.93 -16.89 -13.43
CA ASN A 99 1.91 -17.39 -14.81
C ASN A 99 1.33 -16.36 -15.79
N VAL A 100 1.21 -15.09 -15.40
CA VAL A 100 0.81 -14.03 -16.32
C VAL A 100 2.03 -13.69 -17.20
N PRO A 101 2.00 -13.95 -18.52
CA PRO A 101 3.07 -13.53 -19.42
C PRO A 101 3.23 -12.01 -19.28
N SER A 102 4.47 -11.53 -19.28
CA SER A 102 4.86 -10.13 -19.07
C SER A 102 4.39 -9.14 -20.17
N PHE A 103 3.28 -9.43 -20.84
CA PHE A 103 2.69 -8.61 -21.88
C PHE A 103 1.52 -7.84 -21.29
N TYR A 104 1.78 -6.57 -20.99
CA TYR A 104 0.92 -5.37 -21.06
C TYR A 104 1.54 -4.32 -20.13
N ALA A 105 2.72 -3.83 -20.53
CA ALA A 105 3.29 -2.58 -20.06
C ALA A 105 3.19 -1.56 -21.18
#